data_AF-A0A7J9H089-F1
#
_entry.id   AF-A0A7J9H089-F1
#
_cell.length_a   1.000
_cell.length_b   1.000
_cell.length_c   1.000
_cell.angle_alpha   90.00
_cell.angle_beta   90.00
_cell.angle_gamma   90.00
#
_symmetry.space_group_name_H-M   'P 1'
#
loop_
_entity.id
_entity.type
_entity.pdbx_description
1 polymer ?
#
loop_
_entity_poly.entity_id
_entity_poly.type
_entity_poly.pdbx_seq_one_letter_code
_entity_poly.pdbx_strand_id
1 'polypeptide(L)'
;MGVYSTLWEADDWATRGGLEKIDWSKAPFLAYYKDFDIEGCPVPGPASCASNTGNWWEGSTYQALNAMEARRYRWVRMNHMIYDYCTDKSRYPVIPPECIAGI
;
A
#
# COMPACT_ATOMS: atom_id res chain seq x y z
N MET A 1 -6.41 -12.58 6.83
CA MET A 1 -5.51 -11.42 7.04
C MET A 1 -6.00 -10.65 8.25
N GLY A 2 -5.13 -9.92 8.93
CA GLY A 2 -5.50 -8.98 9.99
C GLY A 2 -5.14 -7.55 9.57
N VAL A 3 -5.84 -6.56 10.13
CA VAL A 3 -5.48 -5.14 10.01
C VAL A 3 -4.60 -4.80 11.21
N TYR A 4 -3.40 -4.28 10.95
CA TYR A 4 -2.42 -3.94 11.98
C TYR A 4 -2.00 -2.48 11.83
N SER A 5 -1.82 -1.78 12.94
CA SER A 5 -1.24 -0.45 13.00
C SER A 5 -0.23 -0.42 14.14
N THR A 6 0.99 0.03 13.85
CA THR A 6 2.11 0.02 14.80
C THR A 6 2.99 1.24 14.56
N LEU A 7 3.38 1.92 15.63
CA LEU A 7 4.51 2.85 15.63
C LEU A 7 5.68 2.13 16.30
N TRP A 8 6.78 1.95 15.56
CA TRP A 8 7.95 1.22 16.03
C TRP A 8 9.24 1.83 15.44
N GLU A 9 10.38 1.47 16.02
CA GLU A 9 11.70 1.98 15.65
C GLU A 9 12.38 1.03 14.64
N ALA A 10 12.99 1.59 13.58
CA ALA A 10 13.52 0.84 12.44
C ALA A 10 14.78 1.49 11.85
N ASP A 11 15.74 1.84 12.71
CA ASP A 11 16.95 2.59 12.42
C ASP A 11 17.82 1.98 11.33
N ASP A 12 17.76 0.66 11.14
CA ASP A 12 18.63 -0.03 10.17
C ASP A 12 18.25 0.27 8.72
N TRP A 13 17.07 0.83 8.45
CA TRP A 13 16.64 1.09 7.07
C TRP A 13 15.69 2.28 6.86
N ALA A 14 14.98 2.77 7.89
CA ALA A 14 13.86 3.69 7.71
C ALA A 14 14.25 5.06 7.10
N THR A 15 15.27 5.73 7.64
CA THR A 15 15.64 7.10 7.23
C THR A 15 16.94 7.08 6.45
N ARG A 16 16.91 7.56 5.20
CA ARG A 16 18.04 7.55 4.26
C ARG A 16 18.73 6.19 4.14
N GLY A 17 17.95 5.11 4.11
CA GLY A 17 18.49 3.74 4.05
C GLY A 17 19.23 3.32 5.32
N GLY A 18 18.88 3.89 6.48
CA GLY A 18 19.45 3.55 7.78
C GLY A 18 20.65 4.39 8.22
N LEU A 19 21.01 5.42 7.45
CA LEU A 19 22.11 6.34 7.77
C LEU A 19 21.75 7.30 8.91
N GLU A 20 20.48 7.68 9.04
CA GLU A 20 20.01 8.57 10.09
C GLU A 20 19.27 7.76 11.16
N LYS A 21 19.80 7.81 12.38
CA LYS A 21 19.30 7.07 13.56
C LYS A 21 18.36 7.94 14.37
N ILE A 22 17.42 7.31 15.06
CA ILE A 22 16.44 7.98 15.91
C ILE A 22 17.13 8.77 17.03
N ASP A 23 16.67 10.01 17.25
CA ASP A 23 17.08 10.81 18.41
C ASP A 23 16.06 10.62 19.54
N TRP A 24 16.35 9.70 20.45
CA TRP A 24 15.48 9.39 21.60
C TRP A 24 15.26 10.58 22.54
N SER A 25 16.09 11.63 22.50
CA SER A 25 15.83 12.86 23.28
C SER A 25 14.59 13.61 22.81
N LYS A 26 14.07 13.28 21.61
CA LYS A 26 12.84 13.86 21.03
C LYS A 26 11.57 13.07 21.39
N ALA A 27 11.68 12.01 22.18
CA ALA A 27 10.53 11.25 22.63
C ALA A 27 9.59 12.11 23.52
N PRO A 28 8.27 11.80 23.55
CA PRO A 28 7.61 10.69 22.88
C PRO A 28 7.32 10.94 21.40
N PHE A 29 7.43 9.88 20.58
CA PHE A 29 6.98 9.89 19.19
C PHE A 29 5.50 9.48 19.17
N LEU A 30 4.64 10.33 18.61
CA LEU A 30 3.19 10.15 18.68
C LEU A 30 2.60 10.04 17.27
N ALA A 31 1.79 9.00 17.06
CA ALA A 31 0.97 8.82 15.87
C ALA A 31 -0.51 8.76 16.28
N TYR A 32 -1.35 9.55 15.63
CA TYR A 32 -2.77 9.66 15.95
C TYR A 32 -3.60 9.06 14.82
N TYR A 33 -4.58 8.25 15.18
CA TYR A 33 -5.46 7.54 14.25
C TYR A 33 -6.91 7.88 14.57
N LYS A 34 -7.74 7.97 13.53
CA LYS A 34 -9.20 8.15 13.62
C LYS A 34 -9.86 7.47 12.43
N ASP A 35 -11.19 7.46 12.42
CA ASP A 35 -12.00 6.96 11.30
C ASP A 35 -11.71 5.48 10.95
N PHE A 36 -11.69 4.62 11.98
CA PHE A 36 -11.52 3.17 11.81
C PHE A 36 -12.73 2.55 11.11
N ASP A 37 -12.67 2.50 9.78
CA ASP A 37 -13.71 1.95 8.93
C ASP A 37 -13.23 0.63 8.29
N ILE A 38 -13.98 -0.44 8.53
CA ILE A 38 -13.65 -1.78 8.05
C ILE A 38 -14.89 -2.38 7.41
N GLU A 39 -14.94 -2.28 6.09
CA GLU A 39 -15.85 -3.03 5.23
C GLU A 39 -15.06 -4.14 4.54
N GLY A 40 -15.40 -5.39 4.83
CA GLY A 40 -14.70 -6.51 4.25
C GLY A 40 -15.33 -7.84 4.62
N CYS A 41 -14.70 -8.92 4.14
CA CYS A 41 -15.19 -10.26 4.37
C CYS A 41 -14.46 -10.99 5.51
N PRO A 42 -15.07 -11.19 6.70
CA PRO A 42 -14.42 -11.84 7.81
C PRO A 42 -14.27 -13.35 7.60
N VAL A 43 -13.17 -13.91 8.12
CA VAL A 43 -12.91 -15.35 8.14
C VAL A 43 -12.45 -15.74 9.56
N PRO A 44 -13.20 -16.59 10.30
CA PRO A 44 -14.41 -17.29 9.88
C PRO A 44 -15.60 -16.34 9.68
N GLY A 45 -16.41 -16.60 8.66
CA GLY A 45 -17.58 -15.82 8.30
C GLY A 45 -18.48 -16.59 7.32
N PRO A 46 -19.61 -16.01 6.87
CA PRO A 46 -20.51 -16.65 5.93
C PRO A 46 -19.77 -17.06 4.64
N ALA A 47 -19.99 -18.28 4.14
CA ALA A 47 -19.36 -18.73 2.89
C ALA A 47 -19.73 -17.83 1.69
N SER A 48 -20.91 -17.22 1.74
CA SER A 48 -21.43 -16.28 0.74
C SER A 48 -20.70 -14.95 0.68
N CYS A 49 -19.76 -14.68 1.59
CA CYS A 49 -19.09 -13.39 1.67
C CYS A 49 -17.83 -13.31 0.80
N ALA A 50 -17.15 -14.45 0.54
CA ALA A 50 -15.86 -14.50 -0.14
C ALA A 50 -15.90 -14.04 -1.61
N SER A 51 -17.01 -14.30 -2.31
CA SER A 51 -17.35 -13.66 -3.57
C SER A 51 -18.87 -13.56 -3.68
N ASN A 52 -19.36 -12.34 -3.75
CA ASN A 52 -20.78 -12.03 -3.76
C ASN A 52 -21.05 -10.83 -4.66
N THR A 53 -22.02 -10.94 -5.56
CA THR A 53 -22.44 -9.80 -6.41
C THR A 53 -23.06 -8.65 -5.61
N GLY A 54 -23.42 -8.87 -4.35
CA GLY A 54 -23.85 -7.84 -3.41
C GLY A 54 -22.70 -7.06 -2.75
N ASN A 55 -21.45 -7.55 -2.84
CA ASN A 55 -20.29 -6.82 -2.39
C ASN A 55 -20.01 -5.68 -3.37
N TRP A 56 -20.06 -4.42 -2.91
CA TRP A 56 -19.90 -3.27 -3.81
C TRP A 56 -18.54 -3.28 -4.53
N TRP A 57 -17.48 -3.77 -3.86
CA TRP A 57 -16.13 -3.84 -4.41
C TRP A 57 -15.96 -4.89 -5.52
N GLU A 58 -16.94 -5.80 -5.71
CA GLU A 58 -16.95 -6.75 -6.82
C GLU A 58 -17.68 -6.21 -8.07
N GLY A 59 -18.24 -5.00 -7.99
CA GLY A 59 -18.90 -4.35 -9.12
C GLY A 59 -17.96 -4.09 -10.31
N SER A 60 -18.50 -4.07 -11.53
CA SER A 60 -17.71 -3.89 -12.77
C SER A 60 -16.88 -2.60 -12.79
N THR A 61 -17.34 -1.55 -12.12
CA THR A 61 -16.63 -0.28 -11.95
C THR A 61 -15.37 -0.38 -11.09
N TYR A 62 -15.22 -1.43 -10.29
CA TYR A 62 -14.08 -1.65 -9.39
C TYR A 62 -13.08 -2.68 -9.92
N GLN A 63 -13.31 -3.23 -11.12
CA GLN A 63 -12.38 -4.16 -11.78
C GLN A 63 -11.14 -3.46 -12.35
N ALA A 64 -11.23 -2.16 -12.61
CA ALA A 64 -10.11 -1.34 -13.08
C ALA A 64 -10.31 0.13 -12.66
N LEU A 65 -9.20 0.87 -12.59
CA LEU A 65 -9.28 2.32 -12.40
C LEU A 65 -9.98 2.97 -13.59
N ASN A 66 -10.82 3.97 -13.32
CA ASN A 66 -11.34 4.82 -14.37
C ASN A 66 -10.24 5.76 -14.92
N ALA A 67 -10.50 6.40 -16.06
CA ALA A 67 -9.50 7.25 -16.74
C ALA A 67 -8.97 8.39 -15.87
N MET A 68 -9.79 8.94 -14.97
CA MET A 68 -9.37 10.02 -14.08
C MET A 68 -8.48 9.50 -12.95
N GLU A 69 -8.82 8.37 -12.35
CA GLU A 69 -8.02 7.68 -11.34
C GLU A 69 -6.67 7.25 -11.90
N ALA A 70 -6.64 6.65 -13.09
CA ALA A 70 -5.41 6.27 -13.78
C ALA A 70 -4.50 7.49 -14.05
N ARG A 71 -5.08 8.63 -14.44
CA ARG A 71 -4.33 9.89 -14.62
C ARG A 71 -3.72 10.39 -13.30
N ARG A 72 -4.46 10.33 -12.19
CA ARG A 72 -3.97 10.73 -10.86
C ARG A 72 -2.85 9.79 -10.39
N TYR A 73 -3.05 8.49 -10.54
CA TYR A 73 -2.03 7.47 -10.26
C TYR A 73 -0.73 7.76 -11.02
N ARG A 74 -0.83 7.99 -12.34
CA ARG A 74 0.32 8.34 -13.17
C ARG A 74 1.02 9.63 -12.72
N TRP A 75 0.25 10.65 -12.33
CA TRP A 75 0.83 11.90 -11.83
C TRP A 75 1.63 11.69 -10.55
N VAL A 76 1.13 10.90 -9.60
CA VAL A 76 1.87 10.54 -8.38
C VAL A 76 3.17 9.80 -8.72
N ARG A 77 3.10 8.82 -9.62
CA ARG A 77 4.29 8.07 -10.07
C ARG A 77 5.35 8.96 -10.72
N MET A 78 4.95 9.95 -11.53
CA MET A 78 5.89 10.83 -12.22
C MET A 78 6.48 11.91 -11.31
N ASN A 79 5.76 12.37 -10.28
CA ASN A 79 6.14 13.57 -9.52
C ASN A 79 6.58 13.28 -8.07
N HIS A 80 6.20 12.13 -7.49
CA HIS A 80 6.42 11.85 -6.06
C HIS A 80 7.08 10.50 -5.77
N MET A 81 7.27 9.64 -6.77
CA MET A 81 7.87 8.32 -6.57
C MET A 81 9.40 8.43 -6.56
N ILE A 82 10.03 8.02 -5.45
CA ILE A 82 11.49 8.06 -5.27
C ILE A 82 12.15 6.69 -5.40
N TYR A 83 11.38 5.60 -5.31
CA TYR A 83 11.84 4.22 -5.48
C TYR A 83 10.71 3.40 -6.09
N ASP A 84 11.06 2.49 -7.02
CA ASP A 84 10.13 1.54 -7.62
C ASP A 84 10.86 0.25 -7.98
N TYR A 85 10.46 -0.85 -7.32
CA TYR A 85 11.03 -2.17 -7.52
C TYR A 85 10.87 -2.67 -8.97
N CYS A 86 9.81 -2.25 -9.69
CA CYS A 86 9.61 -2.61 -11.10
C CYS A 86 10.75 -2.11 -12.01
N THR A 87 11.39 -1.00 -11.63
CA THR A 87 12.47 -0.35 -12.39
C THR A 87 13.86 -0.59 -11.82
N ASP A 88 13.95 -1.21 -10.64
CA ASP A 88 15.20 -1.54 -9.96
C ASP A 88 15.89 -2.74 -10.64
N LYS A 89 16.71 -2.44 -11.64
CA LYS A 89 17.46 -3.45 -12.40
C LYS A 89 18.58 -4.13 -11.63
N SER A 90 19.05 -3.52 -10.55
CA SER A 90 20.06 -4.11 -9.69
C SER A 90 19.45 -5.27 -8.90
N ARG A 91 18.27 -5.05 -8.32
CA ARG A 91 17.54 -6.05 -7.56
C ARG A 91 16.80 -7.05 -8.43
N TYR A 92 16.19 -6.57 -9.52
CA TYR A 92 15.40 -7.36 -10.46
C TYR A 92 15.92 -7.19 -11.89
N PRO A 93 16.94 -7.98 -12.29
CA PRO A 93 17.47 -7.94 -13.65
C PRO A 93 16.38 -8.21 -14.71
N VAL A 94 15.49 -9.17 -14.42
CA VAL A 94 14.28 -9.45 -15.19
C VAL A 94 13.10 -8.74 -14.53
N ILE A 95 12.29 -8.04 -15.33
CA ILE A 95 11.12 -7.29 -14.83
C ILE A 95 10.11 -8.26 -14.24
N PRO A 96 9.62 -8.02 -13.01
CA PRO A 96 8.52 -8.81 -12.44
C PRO A 96 7.28 -8.78 -13.35
N PRO A 97 6.63 -9.93 -13.65
CA PRO A 97 5.55 -9.99 -14.64
C PRO A 97 4.38 -9.02 -14.41
N GLU A 98 4.04 -8.77 -13.15
CA GLU A 98 3.00 -7.84 -12.72
C GLU A 98 3.28 -6.38 -13.14
N CYS A 99 4.55 -6.01 -13.31
CA CYS A 99 4.95 -4.65 -13.69
C CYS A 99 4.76 -4.37 -15.19
N ILE A 100 4.53 -5.40 -16.00
CA ILE A 100 4.30 -5.28 -17.46
C ILE A 100 2.86 -4.85 -17.73
N ALA A 101 1.94 -5.33 -16.89
CA ALA A 101 0.57 -4.84 -16.81
C ALA A 101 0.59 -3.48 -16.10
N GLY A 102 1.10 -2.45 -16.79
CA GLY A 102 0.97 -1.08 -16.32
C GLY A 102 -0.50 -0.75 -16.09
N ILE A 103 -0.78 0.00 -15.02
CA ILE A 103 -1.96 0.86 -14.99
C ILE A 103 -1.72 2.05 -15.92
#